data_AF-A0A350IQK3-F1
#
_entry.id   AF-A0A350IQK3-F1
#
_cell.length_a   1.000
_cell.length_b   1.000
_cell.length_c   1.000
_cell.angle_alpha   90.00
_cell.angle_beta   90.00
_cell.angle_gamma   90.00
#
_symmetry.space_group_name_H-M   'P 1'
#
loop_
_entity.id
_entity.type
_entity.pdbx_description
1 polymer ?
#
loop_
_entity_poly.entity_id
_entity_poly.type
_entity_poly.pdbx_seq_one_letter_code
_entity_poly.pdbx_strand_id
1 'polypeptide(L)'
;MGGWVVNVTWASLQPASGASIASDNAIDQAIALIHSTPAYSGMHLRIRIFAGIDSPSWVDAMSGGSVYIYNSAAGQGGQVPRFWTTPVEQAYAHLQVLLAAEYDTNPAIEDVTTSGCMTVFAEPLIREVTDPTSVANLVAAGYTEAADQTCQEDAIAAQGAWTHTHSSIALNPYQAISGSGSVSIDEAFTQTLMSYCHSTLGNRCTLGNNSIRTASLGTQYDQMYSSMKGTGPTLYFQTAQAALVGNLQSTVLWAIGEGANDVELPTGFETLLTATQMQADNQALTADAQ
;
A
#
# COMPACT_ATOMS: atom_id res chain seq x y z
N MET A 1 15.01 6.60 14.35
CA MET A 1 13.86 6.00 13.64
C MET A 1 12.66 6.86 13.97
N GLY A 2 11.91 7.31 12.96
CA GLY A 2 10.69 8.12 13.15
C GLY A 2 9.42 7.30 13.38
N GLY A 3 9.42 6.02 13.01
CA GLY A 3 8.25 5.15 13.09
C GLY A 3 8.52 3.74 12.60
N TRP A 4 7.46 2.92 12.50
CA TRP A 4 7.49 1.62 11.84
C TRP A 4 6.15 1.27 11.20
N VAL A 5 6.16 0.29 10.29
CA VAL A 5 4.96 -0.24 9.66
C VAL A 5 4.41 -1.41 10.47
N VAL A 6 3.11 -1.35 10.78
CA VAL A 6 2.36 -2.46 11.37
C VAL A 6 1.64 -3.20 10.25
N ASN A 7 2.11 -4.40 9.93
CA ASN A 7 1.46 -5.27 8.94
C ASN A 7 0.32 -6.03 9.62
N VAL A 8 -0.89 -5.92 9.07
CA VAL A 8 -2.09 -6.62 9.52
C VAL A 8 -2.84 -7.18 8.32
N THR A 9 -3.50 -8.32 8.48
CA THR A 9 -4.34 -8.89 7.42
C THR A 9 -5.79 -8.48 7.62
N TRP A 10 -6.56 -8.33 6.55
CA TRP A 10 -8.01 -8.12 6.69
C TRP A 10 -8.63 -9.30 7.46
N ALA A 11 -8.17 -10.52 7.20
CA ALA A 11 -8.67 -11.70 7.91
C ALA A 11 -8.44 -11.65 9.43
N SER A 12 -7.32 -11.09 9.91
CA SER A 12 -7.08 -10.99 11.36
C SER A 12 -7.87 -9.85 12.00
N LEU A 13 -8.08 -8.74 11.27
CA LEU A 13 -8.83 -7.59 11.75
C LEU A 13 -10.34 -7.86 11.81
N GLN A 14 -10.90 -8.52 10.80
CA GLN A 14 -12.34 -8.76 10.67
C GLN A 14 -12.64 -10.20 10.23
N PRO A 15 -12.48 -11.19 11.12
CA PRO A 15 -12.54 -12.61 10.76
C PRO A 15 -13.94 -13.09 10.33
N ALA A 16 -15.00 -12.34 10.65
CA ALA A 16 -16.37 -12.68 10.30
C ALA A 16 -17.11 -11.45 9.74
N SER A 17 -18.07 -11.71 8.84
CA SER A 17 -18.90 -10.67 8.23
C SER A 17 -19.68 -9.91 9.31
N GLY A 18 -19.62 -8.57 9.27
CA GLY A 18 -20.30 -7.70 10.23
C GLY A 18 -19.69 -7.69 11.64
N ALA A 19 -18.56 -8.37 11.86
CA ALA A 19 -17.82 -8.26 13.12
C ALA A 19 -17.17 -6.87 13.25
N SER A 20 -17.00 -6.43 14.49
CA SER A 20 -16.10 -5.32 14.83
C SER A 20 -14.65 -5.69 14.55
N ILE A 21 -13.74 -4.71 14.63
CA ILE A 21 -12.31 -4.98 14.64
C ILE A 21 -11.97 -5.89 15.83
N ALA A 22 -11.19 -6.93 15.58
CA ALA A 22 -10.70 -7.83 16.61
C ALA A 22 -9.82 -7.07 17.61
N SER A 23 -10.12 -7.19 18.90
CA SER A 23 -9.32 -6.58 19.98
C SER A 23 -7.97 -7.26 20.16
N ASP A 24 -6.99 -6.54 20.72
CA ASP A 24 -5.62 -7.02 20.96
C ASP A 24 -4.94 -7.48 19.66
N ASN A 25 -5.25 -6.78 18.56
CA ASN A 25 -4.59 -6.99 17.29
C ASN A 25 -3.22 -6.28 17.28
N ALA A 26 -2.44 -6.48 16.22
CA ALA A 26 -1.09 -5.92 16.14
C ALA A 26 -1.03 -4.38 16.19
N ILE A 27 -2.09 -3.68 15.78
CA ILE A 27 -2.21 -2.22 15.89
C ILE A 27 -2.29 -1.82 17.36
N ASP A 28 -3.19 -2.47 18.13
CA ASP A 28 -3.35 -2.23 19.57
C ASP A 28 -2.03 -2.45 20.32
N GLN A 29 -1.34 -3.54 19.99
CA GLN A 29 -0.05 -3.89 20.59
C GLN A 29 1.04 -2.87 20.25
N ALA A 30 1.08 -2.38 19.01
CA ALA A 30 2.03 -1.35 18.60
C ALA A 30 1.78 -0.01 19.31
N ILE A 31 0.52 0.41 19.43
CA ILE A 31 0.13 1.60 20.21
C ILE A 31 0.56 1.44 21.67
N ALA A 32 0.27 0.28 22.27
CA ALA A 32 0.65 -0.01 23.66
C ALA A 32 2.18 0.04 23.85
N LEU A 33 2.96 -0.43 22.87
CA LEU A 33 4.43 -0.32 22.90
C LEU A 33 4.90 1.13 22.88
N ILE A 34 4.33 1.99 22.04
CA ILE A 34 4.66 3.43 22.01
C ILE A 34 4.39 4.07 23.37
N HIS A 35 3.23 3.79 23.98
CA HIS A 35 2.86 4.38 25.26
C HIS A 35 3.68 3.87 26.45
N SER A 36 4.08 2.60 26.42
CA SER A 36 4.74 1.95 27.57
C SER A 36 6.27 1.97 27.51
N THR A 37 6.86 2.23 26.33
CA THR A 37 8.31 2.13 26.13
C THR A 37 8.92 3.50 25.86
N PRO A 38 9.73 4.06 26.79
CA PRO A 38 10.33 5.39 26.61
C PRO A 38 11.16 5.55 25.32
N ALA A 39 11.79 4.47 24.85
CA ALA A 39 12.57 4.48 23.61
C ALA A 39 11.71 4.69 22.34
N TYR A 40 10.40 4.46 22.41
CA TYR A 40 9.45 4.64 21.31
C TYR A 40 8.58 5.88 21.47
N SER A 41 8.83 6.70 22.50
CA SER A 41 8.10 7.94 22.73
C SER A 41 8.25 8.88 21.52
N GLY A 42 7.12 9.27 20.92
CA GLY A 42 7.10 10.14 19.75
C GLY A 42 7.39 9.44 18.42
N MET A 43 7.43 8.11 18.39
CA MET A 43 7.40 7.36 17.13
C MET A 43 5.98 7.26 16.58
N HIS A 44 5.87 7.15 15.26
CA HIS A 44 4.60 7.01 14.55
C HIS A 44 4.45 5.64 13.87
N LEU A 45 3.22 5.30 13.53
CA LEU A 45 2.84 4.04 12.89
C LEU A 45 2.22 4.32 11.52
N ARG A 46 2.64 3.52 10.53
CA ARG A 46 1.84 3.27 9.32
C ARG A 46 1.15 1.93 9.47
N ILE A 47 -0.16 1.87 9.30
CA ILE A 47 -0.91 0.61 9.26
C ILE A 47 -0.93 0.12 7.81
N ARG A 48 -0.25 -1.01 7.55
CA ARG A 48 -0.33 -1.70 6.26
C ARG A 48 -1.32 -2.84 6.34
N ILE A 49 -2.45 -2.64 5.68
CA ILE A 49 -3.52 -3.65 5.59
C ILE A 49 -3.23 -4.54 4.38
N PHE A 50 -3.05 -5.83 4.62
CA PHE A 50 -2.98 -6.84 3.57
C PHE A 50 -4.41 -7.38 3.33
N ALA A 51 -5.00 -6.98 2.22
CA ALA A 51 -6.20 -7.57 1.65
C ALA A 51 -5.80 -8.68 0.65
N GLY A 52 -6.45 -8.80 -0.51
CA GLY A 52 -6.05 -9.77 -1.53
C GLY A 52 -6.04 -11.20 -0.99
N ILE A 53 -4.89 -11.88 -1.06
CA ILE A 53 -4.72 -13.26 -0.53
C ILE A 53 -4.93 -13.38 0.99
N ASP A 54 -4.90 -12.26 1.70
CA ASP A 54 -5.03 -12.15 3.14
C ASP A 54 -6.45 -11.69 3.56
N SER A 55 -7.40 -11.75 2.63
CA SER A 55 -8.82 -11.48 2.89
C SER A 55 -9.50 -12.61 3.67
N PRO A 56 -10.48 -12.33 4.53
CA PRO A 56 -11.22 -13.36 5.22
C PRO A 56 -12.13 -14.15 4.26
N SER A 57 -12.33 -15.44 4.54
CA SER A 57 -13.11 -16.35 3.67
C SER A 57 -14.56 -15.95 3.43
N TRP A 58 -15.15 -15.11 4.30
CA TRP A 58 -16.49 -14.58 4.07
C TRP A 58 -16.54 -13.59 2.89
N VAL A 59 -15.41 -12.93 2.58
CA VAL A 59 -15.28 -12.05 1.41
C VAL A 59 -15.19 -12.88 0.13
N ASP A 60 -14.50 -14.02 0.15
CA ASP A 60 -14.52 -14.96 -0.99
C ASP A 60 -15.94 -15.45 -1.28
N ALA A 61 -16.69 -15.81 -0.23
CA ALA A 61 -18.05 -16.30 -0.36
C ALA A 61 -18.99 -15.23 -0.96
N MET A 62 -18.88 -13.98 -0.51
CA MET A 62 -19.74 -12.89 -1.00
C MET A 62 -19.37 -12.43 -2.42
N SER A 63 -18.11 -12.60 -2.84
CA SER A 63 -17.65 -12.25 -4.18
C SER A 63 -18.00 -13.28 -5.25
N GLY A 64 -18.71 -14.36 -4.88
CA GLY A 64 -19.04 -15.46 -5.78
C GLY A 64 -17.89 -16.47 -5.96
N GLY A 65 -17.02 -16.59 -4.96
CA GLY A 65 -15.81 -17.41 -4.95
C GLY A 65 -14.54 -16.57 -5.10
N SER A 66 -13.40 -17.24 -4.98
CA SER A 66 -12.06 -16.66 -5.12
C SER A 66 -11.38 -17.03 -6.44
N VAL A 67 -10.26 -16.37 -6.71
CA VAL A 67 -9.39 -16.58 -7.87
C VAL A 67 -7.97 -16.83 -7.37
N TYR A 68 -7.34 -17.90 -7.84
CA TYR A 68 -5.94 -18.16 -7.50
C TYR A 68 -5.02 -17.27 -8.31
N ILE A 69 -4.13 -16.54 -7.61
CA ILE A 69 -3.13 -15.63 -8.17
C ILE A 69 -1.74 -16.03 -7.65
N TYR A 70 -0.71 -15.89 -8.49
CA TYR A 70 0.66 -16.25 -8.16
C TYR A 70 1.67 -15.21 -8.67
N ASN A 71 2.44 -14.65 -7.74
CA ASN A 71 3.58 -13.81 -8.03
C ASN A 71 4.82 -14.67 -8.29
N SER A 72 5.21 -14.77 -9.57
CA SER A 72 6.35 -15.59 -9.99
C SER A 72 7.70 -15.08 -9.48
N ALA A 73 7.82 -13.77 -9.23
CA ALA A 73 9.08 -13.16 -8.76
C ALA A 73 9.33 -13.45 -7.28
N ALA A 74 8.28 -13.47 -6.46
CA ALA A 74 8.34 -13.76 -5.04
C ALA A 74 8.18 -15.26 -4.70
N GLY A 75 7.67 -16.05 -5.65
CA GLY A 75 7.39 -17.47 -5.40
C GLY A 75 6.20 -17.69 -4.46
N GLN A 76 5.24 -16.77 -4.44
CA GLN A 76 4.12 -16.75 -3.51
C GLN A 76 2.79 -16.53 -4.25
N GLY A 77 1.72 -17.14 -3.76
CA GLY A 77 0.37 -16.96 -4.29
C GLY A 77 -0.70 -17.41 -3.31
N GLY A 78 -1.95 -17.23 -3.70
CA GLY A 78 -3.09 -17.52 -2.83
C GLY A 78 -4.43 -17.26 -3.51
N GLN A 79 -5.50 -17.52 -2.76
CA GLN A 79 -6.86 -17.22 -3.20
C GLN A 79 -7.17 -15.76 -2.90
N VAL A 80 -7.58 -15.02 -3.93
CA VAL A 80 -7.97 -13.62 -3.84
C VAL A 80 -9.48 -13.54 -4.08
N PRO A 81 -10.28 -12.82 -3.27
CA PRO A 81 -11.68 -12.60 -3.60
C PRO A 81 -11.80 -11.82 -4.91
N ARG A 82 -12.97 -11.83 -5.54
CA ARG A 82 -13.20 -10.97 -6.72
C ARG A 82 -13.33 -9.51 -6.26
N PHE A 83 -12.20 -8.88 -5.97
CA PHE A 83 -12.10 -7.56 -5.33
C PHE A 83 -12.76 -6.45 -6.16
N TRP A 84 -12.82 -6.61 -7.48
CA TRP A 84 -13.46 -5.70 -8.44
C TRP A 84 -15.00 -5.79 -8.46
N THR A 85 -15.60 -6.34 -7.39
CA THR A 85 -17.05 -6.50 -7.30
C THR A 85 -17.59 -5.61 -6.19
N THR A 86 -18.74 -4.99 -6.46
CA THR A 86 -19.42 -4.09 -5.53
C THR A 86 -19.59 -4.64 -4.11
N PRO A 87 -19.93 -5.94 -3.90
CA PRO A 87 -20.00 -6.48 -2.54
C PRO A 87 -18.66 -6.42 -1.79
N VAL A 88 -17.54 -6.63 -2.47
CA VAL A 88 -16.20 -6.59 -1.85
C VAL A 88 -15.76 -5.14 -1.61
N GLU A 89 -16.01 -4.25 -2.57
CA GLU A 89 -15.74 -2.81 -2.43
C GLU A 89 -16.48 -2.23 -1.20
N GLN A 90 -17.76 -2.57 -1.04
CA GLN A 90 -18.55 -2.17 0.14
C GLN A 90 -18.03 -2.78 1.44
N ALA A 91 -17.59 -4.04 1.41
CA ALA A 91 -17.00 -4.70 2.56
C ALA A 91 -15.68 -4.03 3.00
N TYR A 92 -14.83 -3.66 2.04
CA TYR A 92 -13.60 -2.94 2.32
C TYR A 92 -13.87 -1.53 2.85
N ALA A 93 -14.85 -0.81 2.27
CA ALA A 93 -15.27 0.49 2.78
C ALA A 93 -15.78 0.40 4.23
N HIS A 94 -16.54 -0.65 4.56
CA HIS A 94 -16.98 -0.88 5.91
C HIS A 94 -15.82 -1.20 6.87
N LEU A 95 -14.82 -1.98 6.44
CA LEU A 95 -13.59 -2.18 7.20
C LEU A 95 -12.90 -0.85 7.53
N GLN A 96 -12.75 0.05 6.55
CA GLN A 96 -12.15 1.38 6.76
C GLN A 96 -12.94 2.21 7.77
N VAL A 97 -14.28 2.19 7.72
CA VAL A 97 -15.13 2.86 8.72
C VAL A 97 -14.89 2.32 10.13
N LEU A 98 -14.80 1.00 10.28
CA LEU A 98 -14.56 0.37 11.59
C LEU A 98 -13.17 0.70 12.13
N LEU A 99 -12.13 0.66 11.28
CA LEU A 99 -10.78 1.01 11.66
C LEU A 99 -10.66 2.50 12.03
N ALA A 100 -11.21 3.40 11.21
CA ALA A 100 -11.18 4.83 11.49
C ALA A 100 -11.90 5.17 12.81
N ALA A 101 -13.03 4.52 13.10
CA ALA A 101 -13.74 4.70 14.36
C ALA A 101 -12.90 4.32 15.58
N GLU A 102 -12.05 3.31 15.47
CA GLU A 102 -11.16 2.87 16.56
C GLU A 102 -9.88 3.71 16.65
N TYR A 103 -9.36 4.17 15.51
CA TYR A 103 -7.94 4.56 15.41
C TYR A 103 -7.67 5.97 14.88
N ASP A 104 -8.58 6.63 14.16
CA ASP A 104 -8.30 7.91 13.47
C ASP A 104 -7.94 9.05 14.43
N THR A 105 -8.38 8.98 15.69
CA THR A 105 -8.06 9.99 16.71
C THR A 105 -6.75 9.73 17.46
N ASN A 106 -6.08 8.60 17.19
CA ASN A 106 -4.84 8.26 17.87
C ASN A 106 -3.63 8.91 17.20
N PRO A 107 -2.92 9.83 17.87
CA PRO A 107 -1.80 10.58 17.27
C PRO A 107 -0.57 9.71 16.95
N ALA A 108 -0.52 8.47 17.46
CA ALA A 108 0.52 7.53 17.08
C ALA A 108 0.34 6.99 15.66
N ILE A 109 -0.86 7.08 15.08
CA ILE A 109 -1.16 6.59 13.74
C ILE A 109 -1.10 7.76 12.77
N GLU A 110 -0.08 7.73 11.91
CA GLU A 110 0.17 8.79 10.93
C GLU A 110 -0.45 8.45 9.58
N ASP A 111 -0.44 7.17 9.19
CA ASP A 111 -0.85 6.74 7.85
C ASP A 111 -1.50 5.35 7.83
N VAL A 112 -2.47 5.15 6.93
CA VAL A 112 -3.08 3.85 6.63
C VAL A 112 -3.00 3.56 5.13
N THR A 113 -2.58 2.36 4.76
CA THR A 113 -2.45 1.99 3.34
C THR A 113 -3.80 1.69 2.68
N THR A 114 -3.95 2.14 1.45
CA THR A 114 -5.03 1.84 0.53
C THR A 114 -4.69 0.58 -0.28
N SER A 115 -5.33 -0.53 0.06
CA SER A 115 -4.96 -1.86 -0.43
C SER A 115 -6.14 -2.74 -0.83
N GLY A 116 -7.37 -2.21 -0.84
CA GLY A 116 -8.59 -3.00 -1.07
C GLY A 116 -8.60 -3.83 -2.36
N CYS A 117 -7.86 -3.37 -3.37
CA CYS A 117 -7.77 -3.99 -4.70
C CYS A 117 -6.41 -4.65 -4.97
N MET A 118 -5.67 -4.98 -3.91
CA MET A 118 -4.41 -5.70 -4.03
C MET A 118 -4.61 -7.19 -4.33
N THR A 119 -3.55 -7.84 -4.81
CA THR A 119 -3.50 -9.30 -4.99
C THR A 119 -2.63 -9.96 -3.93
N VAL A 120 -1.30 -9.93 -4.10
CA VAL A 120 -0.33 -10.62 -3.22
C VAL A 120 0.35 -9.66 -2.24
N PHE A 121 0.80 -8.51 -2.73
CA PHE A 121 1.46 -7.46 -1.93
C PHE A 121 0.58 -6.21 -1.88
N ALA A 122 0.82 -5.33 -0.90
CA ALA A 122 0.15 -4.03 -0.76
C ALA A 122 0.58 -3.01 -1.85
N GLU A 123 0.56 -3.44 -3.11
CA GLU A 123 0.84 -2.72 -4.35
C GLU A 123 -0.37 -2.94 -5.27
N PRO A 124 -1.47 -2.19 -5.08
CA PRO A 124 -2.76 -2.51 -5.67
C PRO A 124 -2.81 -2.33 -7.19
N LEU A 125 -1.77 -1.85 -7.86
CA LEU A 125 -1.70 -1.74 -9.32
C LEU A 125 -0.99 -2.93 -10.00
N ILE A 126 -0.55 -3.92 -9.22
CA ILE A 126 0.08 -5.16 -9.71
C ILE A 126 -0.98 -6.28 -9.84
N ARG A 127 -1.04 -6.91 -11.01
CA ARG A 127 -1.97 -7.99 -11.37
C ARG A 127 -1.28 -9.32 -11.68
N GLU A 128 0.00 -9.41 -11.35
CA GLU A 128 0.81 -10.60 -11.56
C GLU A 128 0.84 -11.06 -13.03
N VAL A 129 0.88 -10.10 -13.95
CA VAL A 129 0.80 -10.34 -15.41
C VAL A 129 1.93 -11.19 -15.99
N THR A 130 3.00 -11.44 -15.23
CA THR A 130 4.08 -12.34 -15.61
C THR A 130 3.71 -13.81 -15.47
N ASP A 131 2.66 -14.14 -14.70
CA ASP A 131 2.10 -15.49 -14.62
C ASP A 131 0.84 -15.60 -15.52
N PRO A 132 0.92 -16.29 -16.68
CA PRO A 132 -0.22 -16.39 -17.60
C PRO A 132 -1.40 -17.16 -17.00
N THR A 133 -1.16 -18.00 -15.99
CA THR A 133 -2.24 -18.72 -15.29
C THR A 133 -3.09 -17.76 -14.48
N SER A 134 -2.48 -16.83 -13.74
CA SER A 134 -3.15 -15.78 -12.99
C SER A 134 -3.99 -14.89 -13.91
N VAL A 135 -3.44 -14.50 -15.07
CA VAL A 135 -4.18 -13.72 -16.09
C VAL A 135 -5.40 -14.49 -16.60
N ALA A 136 -5.24 -15.76 -16.95
CA ALA A 136 -6.34 -16.60 -17.42
C ALA A 136 -7.42 -16.79 -16.35
N ASN A 137 -7.02 -16.98 -15.09
CA ASN A 137 -7.93 -17.13 -13.95
C ASN A 137 -8.77 -15.87 -13.73
N LEU A 138 -8.15 -14.68 -13.80
CA LEU A 138 -8.85 -13.38 -13.68
C LEU A 138 -9.90 -13.23 -14.78
N VAL A 139 -9.51 -13.43 -16.05
CA VAL A 139 -10.43 -13.33 -17.19
C VAL A 139 -11.59 -14.31 -17.06
N ALA A 140 -11.31 -15.57 -16.70
CA ALA A 140 -12.34 -16.59 -16.50
C ALA A 140 -13.31 -16.25 -15.35
N ALA A 141 -12.86 -15.48 -14.35
CA ALA A 141 -13.66 -15.02 -13.24
C ALA A 141 -14.48 -13.74 -13.53
N GLY A 142 -14.37 -13.18 -14.74
CA GLY A 142 -15.09 -11.98 -15.15
C GLY A 142 -14.40 -10.68 -14.75
N TYR A 143 -13.08 -10.71 -14.53
CA TYR A 143 -12.27 -9.50 -14.39
C TYR A 143 -12.37 -8.63 -15.64
N THR A 144 -12.45 -7.31 -15.44
CA THR A 144 -12.30 -6.33 -16.52
C THR A 144 -11.44 -5.19 -16.02
N GLU A 145 -10.66 -4.59 -16.93
CA GLU A 145 -9.89 -3.38 -16.65
C GLU A 145 -10.75 -2.27 -16.04
N ALA A 146 -11.92 -2.00 -16.60
CA ALA A 146 -12.82 -0.96 -16.08
C ALA A 146 -13.31 -1.23 -14.64
N ALA A 147 -13.64 -2.48 -14.31
CA ALA A 147 -14.03 -2.85 -12.95
C ALA A 147 -12.86 -2.72 -11.97
N ASP A 148 -11.65 -3.04 -12.40
CA ASP A 148 -10.47 -2.85 -11.57
C ASP A 148 -10.12 -1.37 -11.35
N GLN A 149 -10.18 -0.56 -12.41
CA GLN A 149 -10.01 0.89 -12.29
C GLN A 149 -11.03 1.50 -11.31
N THR A 150 -12.29 1.07 -11.39
CA THR A 150 -13.34 1.46 -10.44
C THR A 150 -12.99 1.03 -9.02
N CYS A 151 -12.50 -0.20 -8.83
CA CYS A 151 -12.06 -0.67 -7.52
C CYS A 151 -10.97 0.26 -6.94
N GLN A 152 -9.97 0.67 -7.73
CA GLN A 152 -8.91 1.56 -7.24
C GLN A 152 -9.46 2.88 -6.72
N GLU A 153 -10.40 3.49 -7.46
CA GLU A 153 -11.08 4.73 -7.06
C GLU A 153 -11.92 4.51 -5.80
N ASP A 154 -12.70 3.43 -5.73
CA ASP A 154 -13.54 3.11 -4.57
C ASP A 154 -12.71 2.80 -3.32
N ALA A 155 -11.55 2.15 -3.45
CA ALA A 155 -10.64 1.90 -2.35
C ALA A 155 -10.06 3.21 -1.77
N ILE A 156 -9.81 4.21 -2.62
CA ILE A 156 -9.43 5.57 -2.20
C ILE A 156 -10.62 6.28 -1.55
N ALA A 157 -11.81 6.19 -2.13
CA ALA A 157 -13.01 6.81 -1.57
C ALA A 157 -13.34 6.27 -0.17
N ALA A 158 -13.12 4.97 0.06
CA ALA A 158 -13.25 4.33 1.37
C ALA A 158 -12.33 4.96 2.44
N GLN A 159 -11.19 5.52 2.06
CA GLN A 159 -10.29 6.23 2.97
C GLN A 159 -10.86 7.56 3.49
N GLY A 160 -11.96 8.04 2.91
CA GLY A 160 -12.70 9.19 3.43
C GLY A 160 -13.23 9.00 4.86
N ALA A 161 -13.25 7.76 5.37
CA ALA A 161 -13.57 7.47 6.77
C ALA A 161 -12.52 8.01 7.75
N TRP A 162 -11.25 8.07 7.35
CA TRP A 162 -10.17 8.69 8.10
C TRP A 162 -10.24 10.20 7.89
N THR A 163 -10.24 10.98 8.97
CA THR A 163 -10.38 12.44 8.90
C THR A 163 -9.17 13.19 9.43
N HIS A 164 -8.33 12.51 10.21
CA HIS A 164 -7.09 13.06 10.77
C HIS A 164 -5.86 12.31 10.25
N THR A 165 -5.96 11.00 10.08
CA THR A 165 -4.88 10.15 9.59
C THR A 165 -4.74 10.26 8.07
N HIS A 166 -3.50 10.23 7.59
CA HIS A 166 -3.21 10.17 6.16
C HIS A 166 -3.55 8.78 5.60
N SER A 167 -3.76 8.71 4.29
CA SER A 167 -3.95 7.45 3.60
C SER A 167 -3.00 7.35 2.43
N SER A 168 -2.19 6.31 2.44
CA SER A 168 -1.19 6.09 1.41
C SER A 168 -1.67 5.14 0.32
N ILE A 169 -1.22 5.35 -0.91
CA ILE A 169 -1.39 4.39 -1.99
C ILE A 169 -0.04 4.06 -2.63
N ALA A 170 0.26 2.77 -2.72
CA ALA A 170 1.44 2.28 -3.42
C ALA A 170 1.15 2.22 -4.92
N LEU A 171 1.89 3.01 -5.69
CA LEU A 171 1.74 3.15 -7.12
C LEU A 171 2.82 2.33 -7.83
N ASN A 172 2.41 1.72 -8.94
CA ASN A 172 3.24 1.10 -9.94
C ASN A 172 2.64 1.47 -11.31
N PRO A 173 3.38 1.38 -12.42
CA PRO A 173 2.77 1.44 -13.74
C PRO A 173 1.68 0.38 -13.86
N TYR A 174 0.43 0.82 -14.04
CA TYR A 174 -0.74 -0.03 -13.89
C TYR A 174 -0.73 -1.20 -14.89
N GLN A 175 -0.90 -2.41 -14.37
CA GLN A 175 -0.94 -3.62 -15.17
C GLN A 175 -2.36 -3.89 -15.68
N ALA A 176 -2.64 -3.46 -16.91
CA ALA A 176 -3.93 -3.66 -17.55
C ALA A 176 -4.06 -5.06 -18.16
N ILE A 177 -5.22 -5.70 -17.97
CA ILE A 177 -5.60 -6.99 -18.56
C ILE A 177 -6.90 -6.79 -19.34
N SER A 178 -6.81 -6.98 -20.66
CA SER A 178 -7.98 -6.93 -21.55
C SER A 178 -8.87 -8.17 -21.39
N GLY A 179 -10.12 -8.11 -21.88
CA GLY A 179 -11.04 -9.26 -21.86
C GLY A 179 -10.57 -10.49 -22.65
N SER A 180 -9.57 -10.36 -23.53
CA SER A 180 -8.92 -11.50 -24.21
C SER A 180 -7.72 -12.05 -23.45
N GLY A 181 -7.37 -11.50 -22.29
CA GLY A 181 -6.18 -11.86 -21.51
C GLY A 181 -4.88 -11.26 -22.05
N SER A 182 -4.95 -10.31 -23.00
CA SER A 182 -3.76 -9.56 -23.41
C SER A 182 -3.40 -8.54 -22.34
N VAL A 183 -2.10 -8.47 -22.01
CA VAL A 183 -1.55 -7.64 -20.94
C VAL A 183 -0.86 -6.40 -21.50
N SER A 184 -0.96 -5.27 -20.80
CA SER A 184 -0.28 -4.03 -21.16
C SER A 184 0.00 -3.19 -19.91
N ILE A 185 0.71 -2.07 -20.09
CA ILE A 185 0.95 -1.08 -19.03
C ILE A 185 0.21 0.20 -19.39
N ASP A 186 -0.63 0.69 -18.48
CA ASP A 186 -1.35 1.96 -18.62
C ASP A 186 -0.93 2.94 -17.52
N GLU A 187 0.19 3.61 -17.78
CA GLU A 187 0.73 4.65 -16.89
C GLU A 187 -0.19 5.89 -16.81
N ALA A 188 -1.04 6.13 -17.82
CA ALA A 188 -1.96 7.26 -17.79
C ALA A 188 -3.05 7.06 -16.72
N PHE A 189 -3.50 5.82 -16.52
CA PHE A 189 -4.38 5.50 -15.40
C PHE A 189 -3.69 5.69 -14.05
N THR A 190 -2.43 5.28 -13.89
CA THR A 190 -1.65 5.52 -12.66
C THR A 190 -1.60 7.03 -12.32
N GLN A 191 -1.41 7.91 -13.31
CA GLN A 191 -1.44 9.38 -13.11
C GLN A 191 -2.84 9.91 -12.78
N THR A 192 -3.88 9.34 -13.40
CA THR A 192 -5.28 9.68 -13.08
C THR A 192 -5.59 9.37 -11.62
N LEU A 193 -5.09 8.23 -11.12
CA LEU A 193 -5.29 7.80 -9.75
C LEU A 193 -4.59 8.73 -8.73
N MET A 194 -3.41 9.26 -9.05
CA MET A 194 -2.75 10.29 -8.23
C MET A 194 -3.64 11.53 -8.07
N SER A 195 -4.20 12.01 -9.19
CA SER A 195 -5.09 13.17 -9.21
C SER A 195 -6.39 12.88 -8.44
N TYR A 196 -6.96 11.69 -8.62
CA TYR A 196 -8.17 11.26 -7.93
C TYR A 196 -7.96 11.21 -6.41
N CYS A 197 -6.84 10.64 -5.95
CA CYS A 197 -6.47 10.58 -4.53
C CYS A 197 -6.43 11.96 -3.88
N HIS A 198 -5.74 12.92 -4.50
CA HIS A 198 -5.71 14.29 -3.99
C HIS A 198 -7.07 14.99 -4.05
N SER A 199 -7.86 14.78 -5.11
CA SER A 199 -9.19 15.38 -5.18
C SER A 199 -10.14 14.84 -4.10
N THR A 200 -9.93 13.60 -3.67
CA THR A 200 -10.80 12.90 -2.71
C THR A 200 -10.36 13.14 -1.27
N LEU A 201 -9.06 13.09 -0.98
CA LEU A 201 -8.51 13.12 0.39
C LEU A 201 -7.76 14.43 0.70
N GLY A 202 -7.55 15.30 -0.30
CA GLY A 202 -6.79 16.52 -0.14
C GLY A 202 -5.35 16.24 0.27
N ASN A 203 -4.89 16.94 1.31
CA ASN A 203 -3.53 16.79 1.85
C ASN A 203 -3.31 15.48 2.63
N ARG A 204 -4.38 14.71 2.90
CA ARG A 204 -4.26 13.40 3.53
C ARG A 204 -3.87 12.29 2.54
N CYS A 205 -3.91 12.56 1.24
CA CYS A 205 -3.43 11.62 0.24
C CYS A 205 -1.89 11.56 0.27
N THR A 206 -1.33 10.39 0.58
CA THR A 206 0.11 10.11 0.48
C THR A 206 0.36 9.22 -0.75
N LEU A 207 1.16 9.68 -1.71
CA LEU A 207 1.53 8.86 -2.88
C LEU A 207 2.85 8.14 -2.60
N GLY A 208 2.99 6.88 -3.02
CA GLY A 208 4.29 6.22 -2.87
C GLY A 208 4.54 5.06 -3.79
N ASN A 209 5.69 4.42 -3.59
CA ASN A 209 6.07 3.19 -4.30
C ASN A 209 6.86 2.26 -3.36
N ASN A 210 6.64 0.96 -3.47
CA ASN A 210 7.23 -0.04 -2.57
C ASN A 210 8.47 -0.76 -3.13
N SER A 211 9.09 -0.19 -4.16
CA SER A 211 10.06 -0.90 -4.99
C SER A 211 11.33 -0.11 -5.29
N ILE A 212 11.58 1.04 -4.64
CA ILE A 212 12.70 1.91 -5.01
C ILE A 212 14.05 1.24 -4.79
N ARG A 213 14.98 1.44 -5.71
CA ARG A 213 16.31 0.83 -5.72
C ARG A 213 17.25 1.64 -6.59
N THR A 214 18.56 1.40 -6.47
CA THR A 214 19.57 2.15 -7.23
C THR A 214 19.48 1.90 -8.74
N ALA A 215 19.09 0.69 -9.15
CA ALA A 215 18.91 0.36 -10.56
C ALA A 215 17.57 0.91 -11.07
N SER A 216 17.57 1.50 -12.27
CA SER A 216 16.33 1.95 -12.91
C SER A 216 15.36 0.78 -13.10
N LEU A 217 14.09 1.03 -12.83
CA LEU A 217 12.97 0.11 -13.08
C LEU A 217 12.37 0.29 -14.49
N GLY A 218 12.98 1.16 -15.31
CA GLY A 218 12.55 1.46 -16.67
C GLY A 218 11.76 2.77 -16.78
N THR A 219 11.54 3.20 -18.02
CA THR A 219 11.01 4.52 -18.35
C THR A 219 9.61 4.79 -17.81
N GLN A 220 8.79 3.75 -17.62
CA GLN A 220 7.44 3.92 -17.05
C GLN A 220 7.52 4.33 -15.57
N TYR A 221 8.43 3.73 -14.81
CA TYR A 221 8.66 4.14 -13.42
C TYR A 221 9.24 5.55 -13.33
N ASP A 222 10.16 5.93 -14.22
CA ASP A 222 10.70 7.28 -14.26
C ASP A 222 9.59 8.34 -14.52
N GLN A 223 8.62 8.02 -15.39
CA GLN A 223 7.44 8.86 -15.64
C GLN A 223 6.51 8.93 -14.42
N MET A 224 6.28 7.79 -13.77
CA MET A 224 5.47 7.70 -12.55
C MET A 224 6.07 8.57 -11.43
N TYR A 225 7.37 8.44 -11.14
CA TYR A 225 8.04 9.24 -10.11
C TYR A 225 8.02 10.74 -10.42
N SER A 226 8.21 11.11 -11.70
CA SER A 226 8.09 12.50 -12.14
C SER A 226 6.68 13.05 -11.90
N SER A 227 5.65 12.22 -12.11
CA SER A 227 4.25 12.59 -11.89
C SER A 227 3.91 12.70 -10.40
N MET A 228 4.41 11.78 -9.57
CA MET A 228 4.26 11.83 -8.10
C MET A 228 4.81 13.16 -7.56
N LYS A 229 6.06 13.49 -7.93
CA LYS A 229 6.71 14.75 -7.53
C LYS A 229 5.98 16.00 -8.00
N GLY A 230 5.37 15.94 -9.19
CA GLY A 230 4.60 17.06 -9.74
C GLY A 230 3.23 17.25 -9.09
N THR A 231 2.66 16.22 -8.47
CA THR A 231 1.26 16.24 -7.98
C THR A 231 1.11 16.83 -6.58
N GLY A 232 2.07 16.59 -5.68
CA GLY A 232 2.00 17.13 -4.33
C GLY A 232 3.05 16.55 -3.38
N PRO A 233 3.23 17.17 -2.19
CA PRO A 233 4.42 16.95 -1.37
C PRO A 233 4.34 15.70 -0.50
N THR A 234 3.17 15.09 -0.33
CA THR A 234 3.00 13.98 0.60
C THR A 234 3.41 12.68 -0.07
N LEU A 235 4.71 12.41 -0.06
CA LEU A 235 5.33 11.25 -0.72
C LEU A 235 5.91 10.29 0.30
N TYR A 236 5.73 9.00 0.07
CA TYR A 236 6.45 7.97 0.79
C TYR A 236 7.16 7.02 -0.18
N PHE A 237 8.24 6.40 0.28
CA PHE A 237 8.83 5.30 -0.47
C PHE A 237 9.20 4.16 0.44
N GLN A 238 9.00 2.93 -0.04
CA GLN A 238 9.62 1.76 0.55
C GLN A 238 10.70 1.25 -0.41
N THR A 239 11.87 1.01 0.17
CA THR A 239 13.00 0.43 -0.53
C THR A 239 12.76 -1.04 -0.87
N ALA A 240 13.34 -1.50 -1.98
CA ALA A 240 13.38 -2.92 -2.30
C ALA A 240 14.11 -3.70 -1.18
N GLN A 241 13.87 -5.01 -1.12
CA GLN A 241 14.57 -5.89 -0.18
C GLN A 241 16.09 -5.73 -0.25
N ALA A 242 16.79 -6.01 0.85
CA ALA A 242 18.24 -5.80 0.98
C ALA A 242 19.07 -6.40 -0.16
N ALA A 243 18.65 -7.55 -0.71
CA ALA A 243 19.33 -8.20 -1.84
C ALA A 243 19.13 -7.50 -3.20
N LEU A 244 18.12 -6.62 -3.32
CA LEU A 244 17.69 -6.00 -4.57
C LEU A 244 17.86 -4.47 -4.58
N VAL A 245 18.03 -3.83 -3.41
CA VAL A 245 18.08 -2.37 -3.29
C VAL A 245 19.32 -1.74 -3.95
N GLY A 246 20.41 -2.50 -4.04
CA GLY A 246 21.70 -1.96 -4.49
C GLY A 246 22.36 -1.15 -3.37
N ASN A 247 22.69 0.12 -3.62
CA ASN A 247 23.24 1.01 -2.60
C ASN A 247 22.10 1.65 -1.80
N LEU A 248 21.89 1.20 -0.57
CA LEU A 248 20.78 1.67 0.27
C LEU A 248 20.88 3.19 0.56
N GLN A 249 22.05 3.70 0.92
CA GLN A 249 22.21 5.15 1.19
C GLN A 249 21.83 6.00 -0.03
N SER A 250 22.31 5.63 -1.22
CA SER A 250 22.03 6.39 -2.44
C SER A 250 20.54 6.35 -2.78
N THR A 251 19.88 5.23 -2.49
CA THR A 251 18.43 5.06 -2.69
C THR A 251 17.63 5.94 -1.71
N VAL A 252 18.05 6.02 -0.44
CA VAL A 252 17.44 6.91 0.56
C VAL A 252 17.64 8.39 0.19
N LEU A 253 18.85 8.79 -0.21
CA LEU A 253 19.13 10.17 -0.63
C LEU A 253 18.36 10.56 -1.90
N TRP A 254 18.16 9.62 -2.82
CA TRP A 254 17.29 9.84 -3.97
C TRP A 254 15.84 10.11 -3.53
N ALA A 255 15.28 9.29 -2.65
CA ALA A 255 13.92 9.47 -2.15
C ALA A 255 13.74 10.84 -1.46
N ILE A 256 14.71 11.25 -0.63
CA ILE A 256 14.76 12.60 -0.04
C ILE A 256 14.74 13.67 -1.15
N GLY A 257 15.59 13.53 -2.18
CA GLY A 257 15.62 14.46 -3.32
C GLY A 257 14.36 14.49 -4.19
N GLU A 258 13.52 13.45 -4.11
CA GLU A 258 12.18 13.45 -4.70
C GLU A 258 11.11 14.12 -3.83
N GLY A 259 11.43 14.45 -2.57
CA GLY A 259 10.53 15.10 -1.62
C GLY A 259 9.77 14.14 -0.71
N ALA A 260 10.33 12.97 -0.42
CA ALA A 260 9.71 12.01 0.50
C ALA A 260 9.56 12.57 1.92
N ASN A 261 8.43 12.31 2.56
CA ASN A 261 8.21 12.52 4.00
C ASN A 261 8.76 11.35 4.82
N ASP A 262 8.67 10.13 4.29
CA ASP A 262 9.19 8.94 4.93
C ASP A 262 9.78 7.95 3.92
N VAL A 263 10.75 7.17 4.42
CA VAL A 263 11.38 6.07 3.68
C VAL A 263 11.40 4.82 4.55
N GLU A 264 10.69 3.77 4.13
CA GLU A 264 10.75 2.46 4.76
C GLU A 264 11.98 1.68 4.28
N LEU A 265 12.81 1.30 5.25
CA LEU A 265 14.06 0.58 5.05
C LEU A 265 13.82 -0.94 5.01
N PRO A 266 14.67 -1.70 4.29
CA PRO A 266 14.48 -3.14 4.21
C PRO A 266 14.92 -3.81 5.51
N THR A 267 14.38 -4.99 5.81
CA THR A 267 14.87 -5.80 6.93
C THR A 267 16.39 -5.99 6.86
N GLY A 268 17.09 -5.77 7.98
CA GLY A 268 18.55 -5.86 8.06
C GLY A 268 19.29 -4.60 7.61
N PHE A 269 18.60 -3.47 7.44
CA PHE A 269 19.19 -2.17 7.09
C PHE A 269 20.32 -1.74 8.03
N GLU A 270 20.34 -2.23 9.27
CA GLU A 270 21.38 -1.95 10.28
C GLU A 270 22.77 -2.44 9.85
N THR A 271 22.83 -3.37 8.90
CA THR A 271 24.09 -3.85 8.30
C THR A 271 24.51 -3.01 7.08
N LEU A 272 23.61 -2.18 6.56
CA LEU A 272 23.78 -1.41 5.33
C LEU A 272 23.90 0.10 5.59
N LEU A 273 23.37 0.59 6.71
CA LEU A 273 23.40 1.98 7.16
C LEU A 273 23.97 2.10 8.57
N THR A 274 24.76 3.14 8.78
CA THR A 274 25.25 3.51 10.12
C THR A 274 24.23 4.35 10.87
N ALA A 275 24.34 4.40 12.19
CA ALA A 275 23.52 5.29 13.02
C ALA A 275 23.64 6.77 12.62
N THR A 276 24.83 7.22 12.23
CA THR A 276 25.09 8.59 11.77
C THR A 276 24.37 8.90 10.47
N GLN A 277 24.39 7.96 9.51
CA GLN A 277 23.65 8.11 8.25
C GLN A 277 22.15 8.23 8.53
N MET A 278 21.59 7.29 9.30
CA MET A 278 20.16 7.35 9.64
C MET A 278 19.78 8.63 10.38
N GLN A 279 20.64 9.16 11.24
CA GLN A 279 20.37 10.43 11.90
C GLN A 279 20.33 11.61 10.91
N ALA A 280 21.28 11.67 9.98
CA ALA A 280 21.32 12.69 8.94
C ALA A 280 20.11 12.58 7.98
N ASP A 281 19.75 11.35 7.58
CA ASP A 281 18.62 11.09 6.70
C ASP A 281 17.29 11.51 7.37
N ASN A 282 17.10 11.20 8.66
CA ASN A 282 15.91 11.66 9.40
C ASN A 282 15.84 13.19 9.48
N GLN A 283 16.97 13.87 9.68
CA GLN A 283 16.99 15.34 9.70
C GLN A 283 16.62 15.95 8.35
N ALA A 284 17.06 15.34 7.25
CA ALA A 284 16.73 15.78 5.91
C ALA A 284 15.23 15.60 5.60
N LEU A 285 14.66 14.43 5.93
CA LEU A 285 13.23 14.16 5.77
C LEU A 285 12.35 15.16 6.53
N THR A 286 12.72 15.55 7.75
CA THR A 286 11.96 16.56 8.53
C THR A 286 12.11 17.98 7.98
N ALA A 287 13.24 18.30 7.35
CA ALA A 287 13.48 19.64 6.79
C ALA A 287 12.66 19.89 5.51
N ASP A 288 12.45 18.85 4.70
CA ASP A 288 11.66 18.93 3.45
C ASP A 288 10.14 18.79 3.69
N ALA A 289 9.72 18.39 4.90
CA ALA A 289 8.31 18.28 5.29
C ALA A 289 7.66 19.61 5.76
N GLN A 290 8.39 20.73 5.76
CA GLN A 290 7.93 22.09 6.14
C GLN A 290 7.74 23.00 4.92
#